data_AF-A0A199VNT2-F1
#
_entry.id   AF-A0A199VNT2-F1
#
_cell.length_a   1.000
_cell.length_b   1.000
_cell.length_c   1.000
_cell.angle_alpha   90.00
_cell.angle_beta   90.00
_cell.angle_gamma   90.00
#
_symmetry.space_group_name_H-M   'P 1'
#
loop_
_entity.id
_entity.type
_entity.pdbx_description
1 polymer ?
#
loop_
_entity_poly.entity_id
_entity_poly.type
_entity_poly.pdbx_seq_one_letter_code
_entity_poly.pdbx_strand_id
1 'polypeptide(L)'
;MKSQLLALDAKGKTHGNRSWTLHDSQIRYLLGYPEKRTTKRIQTIYRTLLMYYTNFLSSPEGYFQTVVCNAETFKRTVVNHDLHYIAWDVPPKQHPNALTAADLPKMVKSGAAFARKFDRGEPVLDLIDSELLGRSNSGGFVPGGWCVGEPPCSEVADPNVVRPGLGAERLGRLVDRIVWSRVFGLGQCK
;
A
#
# COMPACT_ATOMS: atom_id res chain seq x y z
N MET A 1 36.34 -2.11 -25.76
CA MET A 1 34.96 -2.49 -26.12
C MET A 1 34.01 -1.62 -25.33
N LYS A 2 33.39 -0.63 -26.00
CA LYS A 2 32.43 0.29 -25.40
C LYS A 2 31.03 -0.34 -25.56
N SER A 3 30.38 -0.68 -24.46
CA SER A 3 28.94 -0.87 -24.39
C SER A 3 28.42 0.02 -23.27
N GLN A 4 28.24 1.30 -23.63
CA GLN A 4 27.37 2.21 -22.91
C GLN A 4 25.95 1.67 -23.07
N LEU A 5 25.42 0.96 -22.08
CA LEU A 5 23.98 0.88 -21.91
C LEU A 5 23.56 2.19 -21.27
N LEU A 6 22.91 3.06 -22.05
CA LEU A 6 22.19 4.19 -21.49
C LEU A 6 21.17 3.63 -20.50
N ALA A 7 21.45 3.78 -19.22
CA ALA A 7 20.40 3.87 -18.22
C ALA A 7 19.46 4.97 -18.71
N LEU A 8 18.21 4.61 -18.97
CA LEU A 8 17.15 5.58 -19.24
C LEU A 8 17.20 6.60 -18.10
N ASP A 9 17.55 7.83 -18.46
CA ASP A 9 17.43 9.03 -17.64
C ASP A 9 15.94 9.25 -17.33
N ALA A 10 15.42 8.50 -16.37
CA ALA A 10 14.24 8.89 -15.64
C ALA A 10 14.70 9.92 -14.61
N LYS A 11 14.56 11.20 -14.94
CA LYS A 11 14.67 12.34 -14.00
C LYS A 11 13.54 12.29 -12.96
N GLY A 12 13.58 11.26 -12.12
CA GLY A 12 12.66 10.99 -11.02
C GLY A 12 13.08 9.68 -10.36
N LYS A 13 13.55 9.74 -9.11
CA LYS A 13 13.80 8.55 -8.31
C LYS A 13 12.48 7.77 -8.17
N THR A 14 12.34 6.60 -8.78
CA THR A 14 11.20 5.68 -8.59
C THR A 14 11.43 4.70 -7.42
N HIS A 15 12.20 5.12 -6.42
CA HIS A 15 12.43 4.32 -5.21
C HIS A 15 11.38 4.72 -4.17
N GLY A 16 10.75 3.75 -3.54
CA GLY A 16 9.70 3.98 -2.54
C GLY A 16 9.69 2.92 -1.44
N ASN A 17 8.68 3.01 -0.57
CA ASN A 17 8.49 2.06 0.52
C ASN A 17 8.27 0.64 -0.01
N ARG A 18 8.69 -0.38 0.76
CA ARG A 18 8.49 -1.82 0.45
C ARG A 18 7.04 -2.31 0.51
N SER A 19 6.10 -1.41 0.77
CA SER A 19 4.69 -1.71 0.95
C SER A 19 3.91 -0.89 -0.08
N TRP A 20 2.98 -1.53 -0.77
CA TRP A 20 2.19 -0.92 -1.84
C TRP A 20 0.77 -1.48 -1.84
N THR A 21 -0.14 -0.68 -2.36
CA THR A 21 -1.51 -1.11 -2.66
C THR A 21 -1.67 -1.11 -4.17
N LEU A 22 -2.01 -2.27 -4.74
CA LEU A 22 -2.24 -2.44 -6.17
C LEU A 22 -3.69 -2.84 -6.40
N HIS A 23 -4.31 -2.25 -7.42
CA HIS A 23 -5.63 -2.66 -7.90
C HIS A 23 -5.53 -4.00 -8.66
N ASP A 24 -6.59 -4.79 -8.66
CA ASP A 24 -6.64 -6.09 -9.35
C ASP A 24 -6.22 -6.01 -10.82
N SER A 25 -6.61 -4.93 -11.52
CA SER A 25 -6.18 -4.70 -12.91
C SER A 25 -4.66 -4.59 -13.06
N GLN A 26 -3.97 -3.97 -12.08
CA GLN A 26 -2.51 -3.87 -12.07
C GLN A 26 -1.87 -5.22 -11.76
N ILE A 27 -2.45 -6.00 -10.85
CA ILE A 27 -1.99 -7.37 -10.53
C ILE A 27 -2.09 -8.25 -11.77
N ARG A 28 -3.25 -8.29 -12.44
CA ARG A 28 -3.45 -9.06 -13.66
C ARG A 28 -2.46 -8.67 -14.75
N TYR A 29 -2.21 -7.37 -14.90
CA TYR A 29 -1.26 -6.85 -15.85
C TYR A 29 0.19 -7.28 -15.52
N LEU A 30 0.59 -7.25 -14.25
CA LEU A 30 1.89 -7.76 -13.79
C LEU A 30 2.05 -9.26 -14.02
N LEU A 31 0.98 -10.03 -13.82
CA LEU A 31 0.94 -11.47 -14.05
C LEU A 31 0.87 -11.84 -15.55
N GLY A 32 0.77 -10.85 -16.44
CA GLY A 32 0.72 -11.07 -17.87
C GLY A 32 -0.60 -11.70 -18.35
N TYR A 33 -1.69 -11.58 -17.58
CA TYR A 33 -3.00 -11.98 -18.06
C TYR A 33 -3.34 -11.17 -19.32
N PRO A 34 -3.75 -11.84 -20.42
CA PRO A 34 -3.84 -11.20 -21.71
C PRO A 34 -5.00 -10.20 -21.74
N GLU A 35 -4.68 -8.92 -21.58
CA GLU A 35 -5.51 -7.88 -22.17
C GLU A 35 -5.26 -7.91 -23.68
N LYS A 36 -6.33 -7.87 -24.49
CA LYS A 36 -6.37 -8.11 -25.95
C LYS A 36 -5.43 -7.23 -26.80
N ARG A 37 -4.61 -6.38 -26.17
CA ARG A 37 -3.70 -5.39 -26.77
C ARG A 37 -2.30 -5.36 -26.15
N THR A 38 -1.87 -6.41 -25.44
CA THR A 38 -0.52 -6.45 -24.88
C THR A 38 0.51 -6.60 -26.01
N THR A 39 1.10 -5.49 -26.44
CA THR A 39 2.08 -5.45 -27.53
C THR A 39 3.38 -6.16 -27.12
N LYS A 40 4.04 -6.83 -28.07
CA LYS A 40 5.30 -7.58 -27.86
C LYS A 40 6.37 -6.78 -27.11
N ARG A 41 6.39 -5.46 -27.29
CA ARG A 41 7.28 -4.50 -26.61
C ARG A 41 7.08 -4.42 -25.10
N ILE A 42 5.83 -4.47 -24.64
CA ILE A 42 5.46 -4.42 -23.21
C ILE A 42 6.06 -5.65 -22.52
N GLN A 43 5.76 -6.84 -23.03
CA GLN A 43 6.29 -8.13 -22.52
C GLN A 43 7.83 -8.18 -22.42
N THR A 44 8.55 -7.52 -23.34
CA THR A 44 10.02 -7.40 -23.27
C THR A 44 10.47 -6.57 -22.07
N ILE A 45 9.81 -5.44 -21.79
CA ILE A 45 10.15 -4.58 -20.64
C ILE A 45 9.95 -5.32 -19.30
N TYR A 46 8.84 -6.06 -19.13
CA TYR A 46 8.63 -6.86 -17.90
C TYR A 46 9.74 -7.86 -17.66
N ARG A 47 10.08 -8.64 -18.70
CA ARG A 47 11.12 -9.66 -18.60
C ARG A 47 12.48 -9.06 -18.28
N THR A 48 12.85 -7.96 -18.94
CA THR A 48 14.11 -7.26 -18.67
C THR A 48 14.14 -6.68 -17.26
N LEU A 49 13.08 -6.00 -16.82
CA LEU A 49 12.99 -5.46 -15.47
C LEU A 49 13.01 -6.58 -14.43
N LEU A 50 12.32 -7.69 -14.66
CA LEU A 50 12.34 -8.84 -13.75
C LEU A 50 13.77 -9.39 -13.60
N MET A 51 14.47 -9.66 -14.70
CA MET A 51 15.87 -10.13 -14.63
C MET A 51 16.81 -9.13 -13.95
N TYR A 52 16.59 -7.83 -14.16
CA TYR A 52 17.38 -6.79 -13.49
C TYR A 52 17.13 -6.80 -11.99
N TYR A 53 15.84 -6.74 -11.60
CA TYR A 53 15.45 -6.63 -10.21
C TYR A 53 15.68 -7.93 -9.42
N THR A 54 15.71 -9.11 -10.04
CA THR A 54 16.14 -10.35 -9.36
C THR A 54 17.61 -10.31 -8.91
N ASN A 55 18.43 -9.42 -9.49
CA ASN A 55 19.84 -9.25 -9.15
C ASN A 55 20.12 -7.90 -8.44
N PHE A 56 19.08 -7.17 -8.05
CA PHE A 56 19.19 -5.86 -7.41
C PHE A 56 18.91 -5.97 -5.91
N LEU A 57 19.68 -5.25 -5.08
CA LEU A 57 19.41 -5.18 -3.64
C LEU A 57 18.10 -4.40 -3.40
N SER A 58 17.25 -4.89 -2.50
CA SER A 58 15.94 -4.27 -2.23
C SER A 58 15.04 -4.16 -3.47
N SER A 59 15.05 -5.18 -4.33
CA SER A 59 14.26 -5.25 -5.57
C SER A 59 12.82 -4.75 -5.47
N PRO A 60 12.08 -5.10 -4.40
CA PRO A 60 10.70 -4.66 -4.25
C PRO A 60 10.56 -3.12 -4.23
N GLU A 61 11.53 -2.37 -3.70
CA GLU A 61 11.47 -0.90 -3.52
C GLU A 61 11.41 -0.10 -4.83
N GLY A 62 11.72 -0.72 -5.96
CA GLY A 62 11.68 -0.06 -7.26
C GLY A 62 11.00 -0.85 -8.38
N TYR A 63 10.85 -2.18 -8.26
CA TYR A 63 10.30 -3.01 -9.33
C TYR A 63 8.88 -2.58 -9.71
N PHE A 64 7.97 -2.56 -8.73
CA PHE A 64 6.55 -2.27 -8.99
C PHE A 64 6.33 -0.83 -9.46
N GLN A 65 7.03 0.13 -8.85
CA GLN A 65 6.98 1.54 -9.22
C GLN A 65 7.42 1.73 -10.68
N THR A 66 8.58 1.15 -11.04
CA THR A 66 9.14 1.26 -12.39
C THR A 66 8.22 0.61 -13.42
N VAL A 67 7.70 -0.57 -13.12
CA VAL A 67 6.81 -1.31 -14.01
C VAL A 67 5.49 -0.56 -14.24
N VAL A 68 4.83 -0.07 -13.18
CA VAL A 68 3.55 0.63 -13.30
C VAL A 68 3.74 2.00 -13.96
N CYS A 69 4.83 2.72 -13.66
CA CYS A 69 5.13 4.00 -14.31
C CYS A 69 5.40 3.88 -15.81
N ASN A 70 5.93 2.76 -16.28
CA ASN A 70 6.18 2.52 -17.70
C ASN A 70 4.98 1.90 -18.44
N ALA A 71 3.87 1.63 -17.73
CA ALA A 71 2.65 1.13 -18.32
C ALA A 71 1.76 2.29 -18.77
N GLU A 72 1.52 2.43 -20.08
CA GLU A 72 0.71 3.52 -20.65
C GLU A 72 -0.68 3.61 -20.01
N THR A 73 -1.27 2.45 -19.69
CA THR A 73 -2.58 2.32 -19.04
C THR A 73 -2.60 2.88 -17.61
N PHE A 74 -1.48 2.82 -16.88
CA PHE A 74 -1.45 3.14 -15.45
C PHE A 74 -0.65 4.39 -15.08
N LYS A 75 0.26 4.86 -15.93
CA LYS A 75 1.17 5.98 -15.60
C LYS A 75 0.48 7.27 -15.13
N ARG A 76 -0.79 7.48 -15.52
CA ARG A 76 -1.64 8.64 -15.15
C ARG A 76 -2.59 8.39 -13.98
N THR A 77 -2.67 7.15 -13.49
CA THR A 77 -3.56 6.75 -12.39
C THR A 77 -2.77 6.33 -11.14
N VAL A 78 -1.43 6.41 -11.19
CA VAL A 78 -0.57 6.11 -10.04
C VAL A 78 -0.79 7.15 -8.96
N VAL A 79 -0.95 6.68 -7.73
CA VAL A 79 -1.04 7.53 -6.56
C VAL A 79 0.27 7.43 -5.79
N ASN A 80 0.96 8.56 -5.57
CA ASN A 80 2.19 8.58 -4.79
C ASN A 80 1.91 8.56 -3.27
N HIS A 81 1.19 7.53 -2.81
CA HIS A 81 0.84 7.30 -1.42
C HIS A 81 0.56 5.81 -1.22
N ASP A 82 1.20 5.17 -0.24
CA ASP A 82 1.11 3.73 0.01
C ASP A 82 0.09 3.32 1.08
N LEU A 83 -0.64 4.31 1.63
CA LEU A 83 -1.67 4.15 2.66
C LEU A 83 -1.13 3.62 4.00
N HIS A 84 0.18 3.70 4.23
CA HIS A 84 0.82 3.34 5.49
C HIS A 84 1.22 4.56 6.29
N TYR A 85 0.93 4.55 7.59
CA TYR A 85 1.60 5.41 8.55
C TYR A 85 2.94 4.79 8.93
N ILE A 86 4.03 5.51 8.67
CA ILE A 86 5.39 5.09 9.03
C ILE A 86 6.09 6.25 9.74
N ALA A 87 6.55 6.01 10.95
CA ALA A 87 7.35 6.97 11.69
C ALA A 87 8.83 6.84 11.30
N TRP A 88 9.43 7.97 10.90
CA TRP A 88 10.83 8.06 10.54
C TRP A 88 11.53 9.13 11.38
N ASP A 89 12.82 8.91 11.62
CA ASP A 89 13.71 9.97 12.09
C ASP A 89 13.87 11.05 11.00
N VAL A 90 14.32 12.24 11.41
CA VAL A 90 14.70 13.32 10.49
C VAL A 90 16.18 13.66 10.73
N PRO A 91 17.09 13.31 9.79
CA PRO A 91 16.86 12.60 8.52
C PRO A 91 16.51 11.11 8.70
N PRO A 92 15.83 10.48 7.71
CA PRO A 92 15.42 9.09 7.82
C PRO A 92 16.62 8.14 7.87
N LYS A 93 16.60 7.22 8.84
CA LYS A 93 17.55 6.11 8.95
C LYS A 93 17.15 4.94 8.04
N GLN A 94 17.94 3.85 8.05
CA GLN A 94 17.67 2.64 7.25
C GLN A 94 16.35 1.93 7.62
N HIS A 95 15.93 2.03 8.88
CA HIS A 95 14.72 1.39 9.39
C HIS A 95 13.80 2.42 10.06
N PRO A 96 12.48 2.29 9.88
CA PRO A 96 11.52 3.16 10.55
C PRO A 96 11.49 2.88 12.05
N ASN A 97 11.02 3.87 12.80
CA ASN A 97 10.87 3.77 14.25
C ASN A 97 9.77 2.77 14.61
N ALA A 98 9.94 2.10 15.76
CA ALA A 98 8.88 1.31 16.36
C ALA A 98 7.79 2.25 16.89
N LEU A 99 6.54 1.95 16.57
CA LEU A 99 5.37 2.70 16.98
C LEU A 99 4.98 2.30 18.40
N THR A 100 4.71 3.30 19.23
CA THR A 100 4.31 3.12 20.62
C THR A 100 2.89 3.66 20.85
N ALA A 101 2.35 3.48 22.06
CA ALA A 101 1.04 4.02 22.43
C ALA A 101 0.95 5.55 22.23
N ALA A 102 2.07 6.27 22.37
CA ALA A 102 2.12 7.72 22.17
C ALA A 102 1.90 8.13 20.70
N ASP A 103 2.09 7.23 19.75
CA ASP A 103 1.91 7.49 18.33
C ASP A 103 0.48 7.27 17.84
N LEU A 104 -0.37 6.60 18.64
CA LEU A 104 -1.75 6.26 18.27
C LEU A 104 -2.57 7.47 17.78
N PRO A 105 -2.53 8.66 18.41
CA PRO A 105 -3.26 9.82 17.92
C PRO A 105 -2.79 10.26 16.52
N LYS A 106 -1.48 10.19 16.25
CA LYS A 106 -0.91 10.54 14.94
C LYS A 106 -1.29 9.51 13.88
N MET A 107 -1.25 8.22 14.23
CA MET A 107 -1.70 7.12 13.37
C MET A 107 -3.15 7.34 12.95
N VAL A 108 -4.05 7.55 13.91
CA VAL A 108 -5.48 7.79 13.64
C VAL A 108 -5.69 9.05 12.79
N LYS A 109 -4.99 10.15 13.12
CA LYS A 109 -5.11 11.42 12.39
C LYS A 109 -4.61 11.32 10.95
N SER A 110 -3.66 10.43 10.66
CA SER A 110 -3.15 10.23 9.29
C SER A 110 -4.23 9.73 8.33
N GLY A 111 -5.23 9.00 8.84
CA GLY A 111 -6.26 8.34 8.03
C GLY A 111 -5.75 7.14 7.23
N ALA A 112 -4.48 6.76 7.41
CA ALA A 112 -3.88 5.60 6.77
C ALA A 112 -4.58 4.30 7.21
N ALA A 113 -4.75 3.37 6.28
CA ALA A 113 -5.37 2.07 6.56
C ALA A 113 -4.42 1.14 7.33
N PHE A 114 -3.12 1.33 7.13
CA PHE A 114 -2.07 0.48 7.69
C PHE A 114 -1.05 1.32 8.46
N ALA A 115 -0.30 0.67 9.35
CA ALA A 115 0.81 1.28 10.06
C ALA A 115 1.94 0.28 10.29
N ARG A 116 3.18 0.77 10.37
CA ARG A 116 4.37 -0.02 10.72
C ARG A 116 5.47 0.89 11.29
N LYS A 117 6.42 0.39 12.08
CA LYS A 117 6.63 -0.99 12.58
C LYS A 117 6.14 -1.09 14.02
N PHE A 118 5.66 -2.26 14.43
CA PHE A 118 5.38 -2.55 15.84
C PHE A 118 6.43 -3.53 16.36
N ASP A 119 6.95 -3.27 17.54
CA ASP A 119 7.78 -4.25 18.25
C ASP A 119 6.89 -5.22 19.02
N ARG A 120 7.45 -6.40 19.33
CA ARG A 120 6.70 -7.47 19.98
C ARG A 120 6.35 -7.04 21.42
N GLY A 121 5.07 -7.13 21.77
CA GLY A 121 4.58 -6.81 23.11
C GLY A 121 4.33 -5.31 23.33
N GLU A 122 4.35 -4.50 22.27
CA GLU A 122 3.98 -3.09 22.37
C GLU A 122 2.49 -2.93 22.71
N PRO A 123 2.13 -2.18 23.79
CA PRO A 123 0.75 -2.00 24.23
C PRO A 123 -0.15 -1.31 23.19
N VAL A 124 0.44 -0.63 22.20
CA VAL A 124 -0.31 0.03 21.13
C VAL A 124 -1.16 -0.95 20.32
N LEU A 125 -0.74 -2.22 20.21
CA LEU A 125 -1.51 -3.24 19.51
C LEU A 125 -2.82 -3.54 20.24
N ASP A 126 -2.78 -3.61 21.57
CA ASP A 126 -3.98 -3.80 22.40
C ASP A 126 -4.90 -2.57 22.35
N LEU A 127 -4.33 -1.37 22.27
CA LEU A 127 -5.10 -0.13 22.07
C LEU A 127 -5.78 -0.09 20.70
N ILE A 128 -5.12 -0.56 19.63
CA ILE A 128 -5.74 -0.66 18.31
C ILE A 128 -6.90 -1.66 18.34
N ASP A 129 -6.67 -2.85 18.92
CA ASP A 129 -7.67 -3.89 19.02
C ASP A 129 -8.90 -3.41 19.79
N SER A 130 -8.70 -2.77 20.95
CA SER A 130 -9.80 -2.30 21.81
C SER A 130 -10.48 -1.01 21.31
N GLU A 131 -9.72 0.04 20.99
CA GLU A 131 -10.27 1.37 20.70
C GLU A 131 -10.70 1.53 19.23
N LEU A 132 -10.02 0.87 18.29
CA LEU A 132 -10.28 1.07 16.85
C LEU A 132 -11.07 -0.07 16.22
N LEU A 133 -10.80 -1.30 16.65
CA LEU A 133 -11.42 -2.50 16.07
C LEU A 133 -12.56 -3.03 16.93
N GLY A 134 -12.72 -2.55 18.18
CA GLY A 134 -13.78 -3.00 19.07
C GLY A 134 -13.65 -4.49 19.42
N ARG A 135 -12.42 -5.01 19.43
CA ARG A 135 -12.12 -6.40 19.78
C ARG A 135 -12.23 -6.59 21.29
N SER A 136 -13.02 -7.57 21.72
CA SER A 136 -13.13 -7.94 23.13
C SER A 136 -11.83 -8.57 23.66
N ASN A 137 -11.49 -8.28 24.91
CA ASN A 137 -10.32 -8.83 25.62
C ASN A 137 -10.36 -10.36 25.81
N SER A 138 -11.47 -11.02 25.46
CA SER A 138 -11.65 -12.48 25.54
C SER A 138 -11.04 -13.27 24.38
N GLY A 139 -10.22 -12.64 23.53
CA GLY A 139 -9.47 -13.34 22.46
C GLY A 139 -10.28 -13.63 21.18
N GLY A 140 -11.46 -13.03 21.02
CA GLY A 140 -12.32 -13.19 19.84
C GLY A 140 -11.78 -12.54 18.56
N PHE A 141 -12.45 -12.75 17.43
CA PHE A 141 -12.17 -12.03 16.19
C PHE A 141 -12.73 -10.61 16.22
N VAL A 142 -12.19 -9.72 15.38
CA VAL A 142 -12.75 -8.37 15.19
C VAL A 142 -14.14 -8.51 14.55
N PRO A 143 -15.21 -7.97 15.18
CA PRO A 143 -16.55 -8.05 14.62
C PRO A 143 -16.63 -7.27 13.29
N GLY A 144 -17.23 -7.89 12.28
CA GLY A 144 -17.43 -7.28 10.96
C GLY A 144 -18.89 -7.33 10.51
N GLY A 145 -19.14 -6.99 9.24
CA GLY A 145 -20.49 -7.06 8.66
C GLY A 145 -21.11 -8.48 8.65
N TRP A 146 -20.27 -9.49 8.87
CA TRP A 146 -20.62 -10.91 8.97
C TRP A 146 -21.01 -11.35 10.38
N CYS A 147 -20.73 -10.56 11.42
CA CYS A 147 -21.07 -10.91 12.79
C CYS A 147 -22.55 -10.61 13.06
N VAL A 148 -23.35 -11.64 13.34
CA VAL A 148 -24.79 -11.54 13.64
C VAL A 148 -25.16 -12.42 14.84
N GLY A 149 -26.43 -12.37 15.26
CA GLY A 149 -26.99 -13.18 16.35
C GLY A 149 -27.07 -12.46 17.71
N GLU A 150 -27.73 -13.10 18.67
CA GLU A 150 -27.86 -12.66 20.07
C GLU A 150 -27.43 -13.79 21.01
N PRO A 151 -26.32 -13.64 21.77
CA PRO A 151 -25.45 -12.46 21.89
C PRO A 151 -24.65 -12.12 20.61
N PRO A 152 -24.15 -10.88 20.44
CA PRO A 152 -23.47 -10.44 19.23
C PRO A 152 -22.33 -11.36 18.80
N CYS A 153 -22.27 -11.66 17.50
CA CYS A 153 -21.30 -12.59 16.88
C CYS A 153 -21.46 -14.06 17.30
N SER A 154 -22.64 -14.49 17.76
CA SER A 154 -22.92 -15.91 17.96
C SER A 154 -23.07 -16.68 16.65
N GLU A 155 -23.39 -15.98 15.56
CA GLU A 155 -23.62 -16.53 14.23
C GLU A 155 -22.81 -15.77 13.16
N VAL A 156 -22.44 -16.49 12.09
CA VAL A 156 -21.68 -15.96 10.97
C VAL A 156 -22.61 -15.84 9.76
N ALA A 157 -22.90 -14.61 9.36
CA ALA A 157 -23.59 -14.28 8.13
C ALA A 157 -22.62 -14.27 6.92
N ASP A 158 -23.09 -13.80 5.77
CA ASP A 158 -22.28 -13.71 4.56
C ASP A 158 -21.00 -12.86 4.79
N PRO A 159 -19.80 -13.46 4.69
CA PRO A 159 -18.52 -12.77 4.88
C PRO A 159 -18.23 -11.71 3.81
N ASN A 160 -18.95 -11.73 2.69
CA ASN A 160 -18.78 -10.77 1.61
C ASN A 160 -19.54 -9.45 1.85
N VAL A 161 -20.39 -9.39 2.87
CA VAL A 161 -21.11 -8.17 3.23
C VAL A 161 -20.17 -7.21 3.96
N VAL A 162 -19.77 -6.16 3.26
CA VAL A 162 -18.92 -5.09 3.81
C VAL A 162 -19.79 -3.93 4.27
N ARG A 163 -19.68 -3.55 5.54
CA ARG A 163 -20.32 -2.36 6.11
C ARG A 163 -19.24 -1.33 6.48
N PRO A 164 -19.26 -0.12 5.90
CA PRO A 164 -18.30 0.92 6.27
C PRO A 164 -18.45 1.29 7.76
N GLY A 165 -17.36 1.23 8.51
CA GLY A 165 -17.27 1.77 9.87
C GLY A 165 -16.47 3.07 9.92
N LEU A 166 -16.18 3.56 11.13
CA LEU A 166 -15.38 4.77 11.35
C LEU A 166 -13.99 4.70 10.68
N GLY A 167 -13.38 3.50 10.64
CA GLY A 167 -12.14 3.26 9.91
C GLY A 167 -12.26 3.53 8.40
N ALA A 168 -13.34 3.06 7.78
CA ALA A 168 -13.61 3.25 6.36
C ALA A 168 -13.86 4.73 6.03
N GLU A 169 -14.57 5.45 6.89
CA GLU A 169 -14.76 6.90 6.73
C GLU A 169 -13.43 7.67 6.80
N ARG A 170 -12.56 7.33 7.76
CA ARG A 170 -11.24 7.96 7.89
C ARG A 170 -10.40 7.73 6.63
N LEU A 171 -10.40 6.50 6.11
CA LEU A 171 -9.70 6.15 4.88
C LEU A 171 -10.30 6.91 3.68
N GLY A 172 -11.63 6.99 3.57
CA GLY A 172 -12.31 7.74 2.52
C GLY A 172 -11.86 9.20 2.47
N ARG A 173 -11.81 9.87 3.64
CA ARG A 173 -11.31 11.26 3.74
C ARG A 173 -9.85 11.41 3.32
N LEU A 174 -9.00 10.40 3.60
CA LEU A 174 -7.61 10.40 3.13
C LEU A 174 -7.55 10.26 1.61
N VAL A 175 -8.29 9.31 1.04
CA VAL A 175 -8.36 9.07 -0.41
C VAL A 175 -8.86 10.32 -1.13
N ASP A 176 -9.93 10.94 -0.64
CA ASP A 176 -10.44 12.20 -1.18
C ASP A 176 -9.35 13.28 -1.17
N ARG A 177 -8.67 13.46 -0.03
CA ARG A 177 -7.58 14.45 0.07
C ARG A 177 -6.48 14.21 -0.95
N ILE A 178 -6.12 12.95 -1.19
CA ILE A 178 -5.06 12.59 -2.13
C ILE A 178 -5.51 12.86 -3.57
N VAL A 179 -6.69 12.35 -3.96
CA VAL A 179 -7.21 12.44 -5.33
C VAL A 179 -7.54 13.89 -5.72
N TRP A 180 -8.11 14.67 -4.80
CA TRP A 180 -8.45 16.08 -5.03
C TRP A 180 -7.28 17.04 -4.80
N SER A 181 -6.10 16.53 -4.49
CA SER A 181 -4.91 17.35 -4.29
C SER A 181 -4.48 18.05 -5.58
N ARG A 182 -4.21 19.36 -5.52
CA ARG A 182 -3.67 20.13 -6.66
C ARG A 182 -2.32 19.59 -7.17
N VAL A 183 -1.58 18.87 -6.31
CA VAL A 183 -0.31 18.25 -6.67
C VAL A 183 -0.45 16.82 -7.20
N PHE A 184 -1.68 16.25 -7.23
CA PHE A 184 -1.91 14.88 -7.70
C PHE A 184 -1.39 14.68 -9.14
N GLY A 185 -1.68 15.63 -10.03
CA GLY A 185 -1.19 15.60 -11.42
C GLY A 185 0.33 15.81 -11.55
N LEU A 186 0.97 16.47 -10.58
CA LEU A 186 2.41 16.71 -10.57
C LEU A 186 3.21 15.49 -10.10
N GLY A 187 2.57 14.61 -9.32
CA GLY A 187 3.16 13.37 -8.81
C GLY A 187 3.01 12.16 -9.73
N GLN A 188 2.50 12.34 -10.95
CA GLN A 188 2.33 11.25 -11.92
C GLN A 188 3.65 10.87 -12.58
N CYS A 189 3.71 9.61 -13.03
CA CYS A 189 4.82 9.11 -13.82
C CYS A 189 4.87 9.87 -15.17
N LYS A 190 6.08 10.24 -15.60
CA LYS A 190 6.30 10.98 -16.85
C LYS A 190 6.59 10.04 -18.01
#